data_AF-A0A3R9LNG5-F1
#
_entry.id   AF-A0A3R9LNG5-F1
#
_cell.length_a   1.000
_cell.length_b   1.000
_cell.length_c   1.000
_cell.angle_alpha   90.00
_cell.angle_beta   90.00
_cell.angle_gamma   90.00
#
_symmetry.space_group_name_H-M   'P 1'
#
loop_
_entity.id
_entity.type
_entity.pdbx_description
1 polymer ?
#
loop_
_entity_poly.entity_id
_entity_poly.type
_entity_poly.pdbx_seq_one_letter_code
_entity_poly.pdbx_strand_id
1 'polypeptide(L)'
;MGIEDHTIYLINELGQYEILNEDLSGLEEADEIKEVPTELDAIVQHIQDLCQEQEIPPVPQPWLPPLKERIALEELEEVQPAVAWKEEKSLSFLLGMADIPQAQKQEAVSINLSKDGHVLLYGSPGTGKTTFLQTAGMDLARKHSPKALTMYLMDFGTNGLAPLSKLPQVADTMLLDQAEKISKFVRIMERELNRRKKLLADYGVGTLELYRESSGQQEPSIVILSVYRTRLQVKRDREAGVVQYQKVFFYLNDFSKLGIECQSRVGLVVPWFLFHQE
;
A
#
# COMPACT_ATOMS: atom_id res chain seq x y z
N MET A 1 -21.48 65.02 19.41
CA MET A 1 -20.92 64.23 18.29
C MET A 1 -22.12 63.65 17.57
N GLY A 2 -22.32 63.99 16.30
CA GLY A 2 -23.44 63.47 15.51
C GLY A 2 -23.18 62.00 15.21
N ILE A 3 -24.21 61.17 15.30
CA ILE A 3 -24.17 59.79 14.82
C ILE A 3 -24.07 59.88 13.30
N GLU A 4 -23.01 59.31 12.71
CA GLU A 4 -22.85 59.25 11.26
C GLU A 4 -23.84 58.21 10.71
N ASP A 5 -24.78 58.65 9.88
CA ASP A 5 -25.72 57.80 9.15
C ASP A 5 -25.02 57.29 7.88
N HIS A 6 -24.90 55.97 7.74
CA HIS A 6 -24.23 55.32 6.61
C HIS A 6 -25.22 54.67 5.63
N THR A 7 -26.47 55.13 5.62
CA THR A 7 -27.49 54.68 4.66
C THR A 7 -27.16 55.14 3.24
N ILE A 8 -27.13 54.21 2.27
CA ILE A 8 -26.95 54.49 0.84
C ILE A 8 -28.34 54.63 0.21
N TYR A 9 -28.52 55.70 -0.56
CA TYR A 9 -29.79 56.00 -1.24
C TYR A 9 -29.61 55.94 -2.76
N LEU A 10 -30.54 55.27 -3.45
CA LEU A 10 -30.74 55.41 -4.88
C LEU A 10 -31.63 56.61 -5.14
N ILE A 11 -31.29 57.46 -6.10
CA ILE A 11 -32.21 58.49 -6.61
C ILE A 11 -32.88 57.92 -7.85
N ASN A 12 -34.18 57.64 -7.77
CA ASN A 12 -34.93 57.09 -8.88
C ASN A 12 -35.19 58.14 -9.99
N GLU A 13 -35.76 57.72 -11.12
CA GLU A 13 -36.01 58.60 -12.28
C GLU A 13 -36.96 59.77 -11.99
N LEU A 14 -37.70 59.71 -10.87
CA LEU A 14 -38.59 60.77 -10.39
C LEU A 14 -37.92 61.69 -9.35
N GLY A 15 -36.62 61.48 -9.06
CA GLY A 15 -35.85 62.25 -8.09
C GLY A 15 -36.13 61.89 -6.63
N GLN A 16 -36.80 60.77 -6.37
CA GLN A 16 -37.08 60.31 -5.01
C GLN A 16 -35.95 59.42 -4.50
N TYR A 17 -35.67 59.51 -3.20
CA TYR A 17 -34.68 58.69 -2.53
C TYR A 17 -35.30 57.35 -2.12
N GLU A 18 -34.72 56.26 -2.60
CA GLU A 18 -35.03 54.89 -2.20
C GLU A 18 -33.85 54.32 -1.42
N ILE A 19 -34.13 53.75 -0.25
CA ILE A 19 -33.11 53.18 0.63
C ILE A 19 -32.63 51.86 0.02
N LEU A 20 -31.32 51.72 -0.22
CA LEU A 20 -30.72 50.51 -0.79
C LEU A 20 -30.20 49.54 0.28
N ASN A 21 -29.90 50.03 1.48
CA ASN A 21 -29.42 49.23 2.61
C ASN A 21 -29.95 49.75 3.94
N GLU A 22 -29.97 48.89 4.95
CA GLU A 22 -30.20 49.33 6.33
C GLU A 22 -29.02 50.19 6.82
N ASP A 23 -29.28 51.10 7.78
CA ASP A 23 -28.24 51.94 8.38
C ASP A 23 -27.15 51.06 8.98
N LEU A 24 -25.92 51.28 8.52
CA LEU A 24 -24.73 50.52 8.90
C LEU A 24 -23.94 51.20 10.04
N SER A 25 -24.53 52.20 10.70
CA SER A 25 -23.96 52.80 11.89
C SER A 25 -23.84 51.76 13.03
N GLY A 26 -22.69 51.70 13.72
CA GLY A 26 -22.46 50.77 14.84
C GLY A 26 -21.94 49.37 14.48
N LEU A 27 -21.57 49.11 13.21
CA LEU A 27 -20.93 47.85 12.81
C LEU A 27 -19.60 47.54 13.53
N GLU A 28 -18.96 48.54 14.15
CA GLU A 28 -17.77 48.34 14.99
C GLU A 28 -18.05 47.51 16.26
N GLU A 29 -19.31 47.43 16.71
CA GLU A 29 -19.76 46.70 17.91
C GLU A 29 -20.44 45.35 17.59
N ALA A 30 -20.43 44.92 16.32
CA ALA A 30 -21.06 43.66 15.92
C ALA A 30 -20.21 42.44 16.34
N ASP A 31 -20.70 41.66 17.31
CA ASP A 31 -20.04 40.47 17.86
C ASP A 31 -19.90 39.29 16.86
N GLU A 32 -20.65 39.30 15.75
CA GLU A 32 -20.62 38.25 14.72
C GLU A 32 -20.42 38.82 13.31
N ILE A 33 -19.24 38.58 12.74
CA ILE A 33 -18.98 38.80 11.31
C ILE A 33 -19.68 37.68 10.54
N LYS A 34 -20.83 37.96 9.94
CA LYS A 34 -21.42 37.07 8.93
C LYS A 34 -20.54 37.11 7.69
N GLU A 35 -19.88 36.00 7.36
CA GLU A 35 -19.26 35.84 6.04
C GLU A 35 -20.35 35.83 4.97
N VAL A 36 -20.54 36.99 4.33
CA VAL A 36 -21.32 37.13 3.10
C VAL A 36 -20.40 36.74 1.92
N PRO A 37 -20.94 36.06 0.90
CA PRO A 37 -20.16 35.72 -0.30
C PRO A 37 -19.61 37.01 -0.91
N THR A 38 -18.36 36.96 -1.34
CA THR A 38 -17.71 38.10 -1.98
C THR A 38 -18.32 38.37 -3.35
N GLU A 39 -18.11 39.57 -3.89
CA GLU A 39 -18.47 39.87 -5.28
C GLU A 39 -17.81 38.87 -6.26
N LEU A 40 -16.58 38.43 -5.95
CA LEU A 40 -15.89 37.41 -6.72
C LEU A 40 -16.63 36.06 -6.68
N ASP A 41 -17.09 35.63 -5.51
CA ASP A 41 -17.86 34.39 -5.36
C ASP A 41 -19.17 34.44 -6.15
N ALA A 42 -19.87 35.58 -6.11
CA ALA A 42 -21.10 35.79 -6.88
C ALA A 42 -20.85 35.72 -8.40
N ILE A 43 -19.77 36.34 -8.89
CA ILE A 43 -19.38 36.28 -10.31
C ILE A 43 -19.00 34.85 -10.71
N VAL A 44 -18.19 34.16 -9.90
CA VAL A 44 -17.76 32.78 -10.16
C VAL A 44 -18.98 31.84 -10.21
N GLN A 45 -19.89 31.97 -9.26
CA GLN A 45 -21.13 31.18 -9.23
C GLN A 45 -21.98 31.42 -10.48
N HIS A 46 -22.19 32.68 -10.85
CA HIS A 46 -22.98 33.02 -12.05
C HIS A 46 -22.35 32.45 -13.33
N ILE A 47 -21.02 32.48 -13.46
CA ILE A 47 -20.32 31.88 -14.59
C ILE A 47 -20.51 30.35 -14.61
N GLN A 48 -20.43 29.69 -13.45
CA GLN A 48 -20.66 28.24 -13.35
C GLN A 48 -22.08 27.85 -13.78
N ASP A 49 -23.08 28.58 -13.28
CA ASP A 49 -24.49 28.35 -13.61
C ASP A 49 -24.73 28.55 -15.11
N LEU A 50 -24.19 29.64 -15.69
CA LEU A 50 -24.28 29.91 -17.12
C LEU A 50 -23.61 28.80 -17.96
N CYS A 51 -22.45 28.31 -17.55
CA CYS A 51 -21.77 27.21 -18.23
C CYS A 51 -22.61 25.92 -18.19
N GLN A 52 -23.28 25.66 -17.07
CA GLN A 52 -24.16 24.50 -16.92
C GLN A 52 -25.43 24.63 -17.78
N GLU A 53 -26.08 25.80 -17.78
CA GLU A 53 -27.26 26.08 -18.60
C GLU A 53 -26.96 26.00 -20.11
N GLN A 54 -25.78 26.44 -20.51
CA GLN A 54 -25.34 26.45 -21.91
C GLN A 54 -24.62 25.15 -22.32
N GLU A 55 -24.54 24.15 -21.44
CA GLU A 55 -23.84 22.88 -21.65
C GLU A 55 -22.38 23.05 -22.13
N ILE A 56 -21.71 24.13 -21.68
CA ILE A 56 -20.32 24.40 -22.02
C ILE A 56 -19.43 23.39 -21.29
N PRO A 57 -18.66 22.54 -22.01
CA PRO A 57 -17.82 21.55 -21.36
C PRO A 57 -16.69 22.24 -20.58
N PRO A 58 -16.29 21.68 -19.43
CA PRO A 58 -15.16 22.21 -18.68
C PRO A 58 -13.89 22.16 -19.52
N VAL A 59 -13.02 23.13 -19.31
CA VAL A 59 -11.70 23.15 -19.95
C VAL A 59 -10.95 21.87 -19.56
N PRO A 60 -10.29 21.18 -20.51
CA PRO A 60 -9.48 20.00 -20.20
C PRO A 60 -8.45 20.34 -19.12
N GLN A 61 -8.54 19.66 -17.97
CA GLN A 61 -7.58 19.84 -16.89
C GLN A 61 -6.29 19.09 -17.23
N PRO A 62 -5.11 19.70 -17.01
CA PRO A 62 -3.85 19.02 -17.31
C PRO A 62 -3.50 17.95 -16.27
N TRP A 63 -4.24 17.87 -15.16
CA TRP A 63 -4.13 16.85 -14.13
C TRP A 63 -5.41 16.02 -14.04
N LEU A 64 -5.26 14.75 -13.68
CA LEU A 64 -6.39 13.92 -13.27
C LEU A 64 -6.83 14.30 -11.85
N PRO A 65 -8.07 13.95 -11.45
CA PRO A 65 -8.50 14.05 -10.06
C PRO A 65 -7.51 13.33 -9.15
N PRO A 66 -7.22 13.86 -7.94
CA PRO A 66 -6.32 13.20 -7.00
C PRO A 66 -6.82 11.79 -6.66
N LEU A 67 -5.87 10.88 -6.40
CA LEU A 67 -6.19 9.53 -5.95
C LEU A 67 -7.05 9.57 -4.69
N LYS A 68 -8.04 8.68 -4.62
CA LYS A 68 -8.85 8.50 -3.40
C LYS A 68 -7.95 8.14 -2.22
N GLU A 69 -8.31 8.62 -1.03
CA GLU A 69 -7.59 8.28 0.20
C GLU A 69 -7.57 6.78 0.51
N ARG A 70 -8.62 6.07 0.09
CA ARG A 70 -8.77 4.62 0.28
C ARG A 70 -9.34 4.01 -0.99
N ILE A 71 -8.73 2.93 -1.43
CA ILE A 71 -9.16 2.15 -2.59
C ILE A 71 -9.17 0.70 -2.15
N ALA A 72 -10.32 0.03 -2.23
CA ALA A 72 -10.44 -1.38 -1.90
C ALA A 72 -9.84 -2.28 -3.00
N LEU A 73 -9.44 -3.50 -2.65
CA LEU A 73 -8.89 -4.45 -3.62
C LEU A 73 -9.90 -4.83 -4.70
N GLU A 74 -11.19 -4.88 -4.32
CA GLU A 74 -12.31 -5.17 -5.20
C GLU A 74 -12.60 -4.04 -6.20
N GLU A 75 -12.24 -2.80 -5.86
CA GLU A 75 -12.35 -1.66 -6.79
C GLU A 75 -11.27 -1.72 -7.89
N LEU A 76 -10.11 -2.30 -7.59
CA LEU A 76 -9.00 -2.40 -8.54
C LEU A 76 -9.10 -3.64 -9.43
N GLU A 77 -9.52 -4.76 -8.86
CA GLU A 77 -9.65 -6.04 -9.55
C GLU A 77 -10.72 -6.89 -8.88
N GLU A 78 -11.75 -7.23 -9.64
CA GLU A 78 -12.78 -8.17 -9.20
C GLU A 78 -12.22 -9.60 -9.26
N VAL A 79 -12.11 -10.24 -8.09
CA VAL A 79 -11.61 -11.61 -7.98
C VAL A 79 -12.64 -12.45 -7.24
N GLN A 80 -13.15 -13.48 -7.90
CA GLN A 80 -13.99 -14.51 -7.28
C GLN A 80 -13.12 -15.71 -6.91
N PRO A 81 -12.82 -15.96 -5.62
CA PRO A 81 -11.86 -16.99 -5.23
C PRO A 81 -12.17 -18.39 -5.77
N ALA A 82 -13.45 -18.78 -5.81
CA ALA A 82 -13.87 -20.08 -6.31
C ALA A 82 -13.55 -20.32 -7.80
N VAL A 83 -13.47 -19.25 -8.58
CA VAL A 83 -13.07 -19.28 -10.00
C VAL A 83 -11.55 -19.15 -10.09
N ALA A 84 -10.97 -18.14 -9.43
CA ALA A 84 -9.54 -17.87 -9.46
C ALA A 84 -8.69 -19.06 -9.00
N TRP A 85 -9.17 -19.83 -8.01
CA TRP A 85 -8.46 -21.00 -7.49
C TRP A 85 -8.42 -22.20 -8.46
N LYS A 86 -9.25 -22.20 -9.51
CA LYS A 86 -9.22 -23.22 -10.57
C LYS A 86 -8.24 -22.83 -11.69
N GLU A 87 -7.91 -21.56 -11.80
CA GLU A 87 -7.02 -21.03 -12.81
C GLU A 87 -5.57 -21.06 -12.32
N GLU A 88 -4.65 -21.42 -13.21
CA GLU A 88 -3.23 -21.28 -12.94
C GLU A 88 -2.79 -19.86 -13.28
N LYS A 89 -2.55 -19.04 -12.26
CA LYS A 89 -2.02 -17.68 -12.42
C LYS A 89 -0.60 -17.57 -11.90
N SER A 90 0.18 -16.69 -12.52
CA SER A 90 1.49 -16.30 -11.98
C SER A 90 1.31 -15.67 -10.61
N LEU A 91 2.26 -15.94 -9.71
CA LEU A 91 2.21 -15.45 -8.34
C LEU A 91 2.38 -13.93 -8.33
N SER A 92 1.30 -13.20 -8.16
CA SER A 92 1.28 -11.74 -8.25
C SER A 92 0.26 -11.14 -7.29
N PHE A 93 0.55 -9.93 -6.80
CA PHE A 93 -0.36 -9.20 -5.94
C PHE A 93 -0.46 -7.73 -6.35
N LEU A 94 -1.61 -7.12 -6.09
CA LEU A 94 -1.88 -5.70 -6.33
C LEU A 94 -1.11 -4.84 -5.35
N LEU A 95 -0.36 -3.88 -5.90
CA LEU A 95 0.34 -2.84 -5.14
C LEU A 95 -0.64 -1.71 -4.77
N GLY A 96 -1.47 -1.27 -5.73
CA GLY A 96 -2.38 -0.15 -5.58
C GLY A 96 -2.65 0.55 -6.92
N MET A 97 -3.20 1.76 -6.87
CA MET A 97 -3.37 2.64 -8.03
C MET A 97 -2.13 3.54 -8.16
N ALA A 98 -1.47 3.50 -9.32
CA ALA A 98 -0.41 4.45 -9.65
C ALA A 98 -1.00 5.64 -10.40
N ASP A 99 -0.54 6.85 -10.05
CA ASP A 99 -0.74 8.05 -10.86
C ASP A 99 0.48 8.26 -11.75
N ILE A 100 0.28 8.39 -13.06
CA ILE A 100 1.31 8.55 -14.07
C ILE A 100 1.10 9.92 -14.73
N PRO A 101 1.68 11.00 -14.16
CA PRO A 101 1.41 12.36 -14.61
C PRO A 101 1.80 12.61 -16.07
N GLN A 102 2.89 11.99 -16.54
CA GLN A 102 3.36 12.16 -17.93
C GLN A 102 2.37 11.60 -18.95
N ALA A 103 1.54 10.63 -18.55
CA ALA A 103 0.54 10.00 -19.39
C ALA A 103 -0.88 10.48 -19.08
N GLN A 104 -1.07 11.39 -18.10
CA GLN A 104 -2.37 11.77 -17.54
C GLN A 104 -3.25 10.55 -17.31
N LYS A 105 -2.69 9.52 -16.66
CA LYS A 105 -3.31 8.21 -16.48
C LYS A 105 -3.16 7.72 -15.05
N GLN A 106 -4.23 7.17 -14.50
CA GLN A 106 -4.20 6.38 -13.27
C GLN A 106 -4.50 4.91 -13.60
N GLU A 107 -3.67 3.98 -13.13
CA GLU A 107 -3.87 2.55 -13.40
C GLU A 107 -3.48 1.64 -12.22
N ALA A 108 -4.13 0.49 -12.13
CA ALA A 108 -3.82 -0.51 -11.12
C ALA A 108 -2.45 -1.16 -11.43
N VAL A 109 -1.57 -1.17 -10.43
CA VAL A 109 -0.23 -1.76 -10.53
C VAL A 109 -0.18 -3.01 -9.68
N SER A 110 0.48 -4.05 -10.21
CA SER A 110 0.75 -5.30 -9.53
C SER A 110 2.25 -5.60 -9.54
N ILE A 111 2.69 -6.39 -8.56
CA ILE A 111 4.03 -6.98 -8.55
C ILE A 111 3.88 -8.48 -8.84
N ASN A 112 4.69 -8.99 -9.75
CA ASN A 112 4.76 -10.41 -10.08
C ASN A 112 5.95 -11.04 -9.35
N LEU A 113 5.70 -11.74 -8.25
CA LEU A 113 6.74 -12.38 -7.44
C LEU A 113 7.51 -13.47 -8.20
N SER A 114 6.91 -14.08 -9.23
CA SER A 114 7.63 -15.05 -10.08
C SER A 114 8.68 -14.37 -10.96
N LYS A 115 8.46 -13.11 -11.38
CA LYS A 115 9.33 -12.38 -12.31
C LYS A 115 10.21 -11.33 -11.64
N ASP A 116 9.62 -10.55 -10.75
CA ASP A 116 10.25 -9.42 -10.05
C ASP A 116 11.02 -9.86 -8.80
N GLY A 117 10.77 -11.09 -8.33
CA GLY A 117 11.46 -11.67 -7.18
C GLY A 117 10.97 -11.12 -5.84
N HIS A 118 11.91 -10.75 -4.97
CA HIS A 118 11.63 -10.38 -3.59
C HIS A 118 11.27 -8.89 -3.44
N VAL A 119 10.30 -8.61 -2.57
CA VAL A 119 9.86 -7.24 -2.27
C VAL A 119 10.42 -6.78 -0.93
N LEU A 120 11.15 -5.66 -0.93
CA LEU A 120 11.57 -4.96 0.28
C LEU A 120 10.69 -3.73 0.51
N LEU A 121 9.97 -3.71 1.62
CA LEU A 121 9.14 -2.57 2.03
C LEU A 121 9.80 -1.82 3.19
N TYR A 122 10.01 -0.52 3.01
CA TYR A 122 10.55 0.38 4.04
C TYR A 122 9.67 1.63 4.21
N GLY A 123 9.81 2.30 5.35
CA GLY A 123 9.02 3.50 5.66
C GLY A 123 8.99 3.79 7.17
N SER A 124 8.62 5.01 7.54
CA SER A 124 8.52 5.44 8.94
C SER A 124 7.41 4.70 9.71
N PRO A 125 7.43 4.69 11.05
CA PRO A 125 6.27 4.22 11.82
C PRO A 125 4.98 4.95 11.40
N GLY A 126 3.87 4.23 11.27
CA GLY A 126 2.58 4.81 10.86
C GLY A 126 2.36 4.94 9.35
N THR A 127 3.36 4.68 8.49
CA THR A 127 3.22 4.82 7.02
C THR A 127 2.54 3.63 6.33
N GLY A 128 1.77 2.81 7.05
CA GLY A 128 0.98 1.74 6.44
C GLY A 128 1.74 0.45 6.04
N LYS A 129 3.00 0.25 6.45
CA LYS A 129 3.75 -0.99 6.11
C LYS A 129 3.03 -2.29 6.46
N THR A 130 2.42 -2.34 7.64
CA THR A 130 1.64 -3.50 8.09
C THR A 130 0.39 -3.68 7.23
N THR A 131 -0.32 -2.59 6.96
CA THR A 131 -1.50 -2.58 6.08
C THR A 131 -1.14 -3.08 4.69
N PHE A 132 -0.01 -2.65 4.14
CA PHE A 132 0.49 -3.14 2.85
C PHE A 132 0.66 -4.66 2.85
N LEU A 133 1.33 -5.23 3.86
CA LEU A 133 1.54 -6.68 3.93
C LEU A 133 0.24 -7.46 4.18
N GLN A 134 -0.70 -6.88 4.93
CA GLN A 134 -2.05 -7.42 5.06
C GLN A 134 -2.77 -7.44 3.71
N THR A 135 -2.75 -6.33 2.97
CA THR A 135 -3.37 -6.19 1.65
C THR A 135 -2.74 -7.16 0.64
N ALA A 136 -1.41 -7.23 0.59
CA ALA A 136 -0.69 -8.16 -0.29
C ALA A 136 -1.02 -9.63 0.03
N GLY A 137 -1.00 -10.00 1.33
CA GLY A 137 -1.35 -11.35 1.76
C GLY A 137 -2.80 -11.72 1.45
N MET A 138 -3.73 -10.77 1.61
CA MET A 138 -5.14 -10.95 1.26
C MET A 138 -5.35 -11.09 -0.24
N ASP A 139 -4.69 -10.26 -1.06
CA ASP A 139 -4.78 -10.34 -2.52
C ASP A 139 -4.23 -11.66 -3.05
N LEU A 140 -3.10 -12.14 -2.50
CA LEU A 140 -2.57 -13.47 -2.79
C LEU A 140 -3.56 -14.57 -2.40
N ALA A 141 -4.19 -14.49 -1.22
CA ALA A 141 -5.13 -15.50 -0.74
C ALA A 141 -6.43 -15.57 -1.57
N ARG A 142 -6.95 -14.42 -2.04
CA ARG A 142 -8.14 -14.41 -2.92
C ARG A 142 -7.83 -14.95 -4.32
N LYS A 143 -6.58 -14.82 -4.80
CA LYS A 143 -6.15 -15.28 -6.13
C LYS A 143 -5.69 -16.74 -6.15
N HIS A 144 -5.13 -17.26 -5.06
CA HIS A 144 -4.50 -18.59 -5.06
C HIS A 144 -5.09 -19.54 -4.02
N SER A 145 -5.31 -20.79 -4.42
CA SER A 145 -5.84 -21.82 -3.53
C SER A 145 -4.82 -22.24 -2.47
N PRO A 146 -5.26 -22.80 -1.32
CA PRO A 146 -4.37 -23.37 -0.30
C PRO A 146 -3.47 -24.51 -0.80
N LYS A 147 -3.83 -25.14 -1.93
CA LYS A 147 -2.98 -26.15 -2.58
C LYS A 147 -1.85 -25.53 -3.42
N ALA A 148 -2.07 -24.33 -3.94
CA ALA A 148 -1.13 -23.63 -4.82
C ALA A 148 -0.24 -22.63 -4.07
N LEU A 149 -0.69 -22.12 -2.91
CA LEU A 149 0.01 -21.11 -2.13
C LEU A 149 0.07 -21.50 -0.64
N THR A 150 1.27 -21.43 -0.08
CA THR A 150 1.53 -21.52 1.35
C THR A 150 2.18 -20.22 1.83
N MET A 151 1.61 -19.61 2.86
CA MET A 151 2.11 -18.39 3.48
C MET A 151 2.65 -18.67 4.89
N TYR A 152 3.80 -18.08 5.21
CA TYR A 152 4.34 -18.02 6.56
C TYR A 152 4.41 -16.57 7.03
N LEU A 153 3.87 -16.31 8.22
CA LEU A 153 3.84 -14.96 8.79
C LEU A 153 4.95 -14.84 9.84
N MET A 154 5.90 -13.93 9.64
CA MET A 154 6.92 -13.57 10.62
C MET A 154 6.60 -12.19 11.17
N ASP A 155 5.95 -12.16 12.33
CA ASP A 155 5.55 -10.90 12.95
C ASP A 155 6.49 -10.55 14.11
N PHE A 156 7.50 -9.76 13.79
CA PHE A 156 8.49 -9.28 14.73
C PHE A 156 8.23 -7.83 15.13
N GLY A 157 6.97 -7.43 15.10
CA GLY A 157 6.52 -6.09 15.43
C GLY A 157 5.45 -6.08 16.51
N THR A 158 4.26 -5.64 16.14
CA THR A 158 3.13 -5.43 17.06
C THR A 158 1.98 -6.39 16.78
N ASN A 159 2.27 -7.61 16.29
CA ASN A 159 1.26 -8.60 15.93
C ASN A 159 0.28 -8.07 14.85
N GLY A 160 0.80 -7.27 13.93
CA GLY A 160 0.04 -6.68 12.83
C GLY A 160 -0.42 -7.69 11.79
N LEU A 161 0.23 -8.83 11.62
CA LEU A 161 -0.16 -9.88 10.66
C LEU A 161 -1.19 -10.85 11.22
N ALA A 162 -1.57 -10.74 12.51
CA ALA A 162 -2.55 -11.61 13.15
C ALA A 162 -3.88 -11.77 12.39
N PRO A 163 -4.46 -10.74 11.75
CA PRO A 163 -5.69 -10.90 10.97
C PRO A 163 -5.58 -11.92 9.83
N LEU A 164 -4.38 -12.12 9.27
CA LEU A 164 -4.14 -13.10 8.21
C LEU A 164 -4.01 -14.54 8.73
N SER A 165 -3.74 -14.73 10.04
CA SER A 165 -3.40 -16.04 10.61
C SER A 165 -4.44 -17.15 10.41
N LYS A 166 -5.71 -16.78 10.17
CA LYS A 166 -6.82 -17.70 9.95
C LYS A 166 -7.05 -18.07 8.48
N LEU A 167 -6.29 -17.47 7.55
CA LEU A 167 -6.40 -17.80 6.14
C LEU A 167 -5.95 -19.24 5.89
N PRO A 168 -6.65 -20.01 5.05
CA PRO A 168 -6.30 -21.42 4.81
C PRO A 168 -4.95 -21.61 4.12
N GLN A 169 -4.43 -20.57 3.45
CA GLN A 169 -3.10 -20.55 2.86
C GLN A 169 -2.00 -20.34 3.93
N VAL A 170 -2.32 -19.82 5.12
CA VAL A 170 -1.31 -19.56 6.16
C VAL A 170 -1.01 -20.85 6.90
N ALA A 171 0.22 -21.34 6.74
CA ALA A 171 0.68 -22.55 7.42
C ALA A 171 1.06 -22.28 8.87
N ASP A 172 1.73 -21.15 9.14
CA ASP A 172 2.14 -20.82 10.50
C ASP A 172 2.45 -19.32 10.68
N THR A 173 2.33 -18.85 11.93
CA THR A 173 2.68 -17.50 12.37
C THR A 173 3.74 -17.55 13.46
N MET A 174 4.83 -16.82 13.29
CA MET A 174 6.00 -16.83 14.18
C MET A 174 6.21 -15.45 14.78
N LEU A 175 6.31 -15.43 16.10
CA LEU A 175 6.65 -14.24 16.86
C LEU A 175 8.13 -14.23 17.21
N LEU A 176 8.66 -13.04 17.51
CA LEU A 176 10.07 -12.80 17.79
C LEU A 176 10.60 -13.62 18.98
N ASP A 177 9.77 -13.85 19.99
CA ASP A 177 10.10 -14.61 21.21
C ASP A 177 10.02 -16.14 21.03
N GLN A 178 9.52 -16.63 19.88
CA GLN A 178 9.34 -18.06 19.60
C GLN A 178 10.60 -18.67 18.95
N ALA A 179 11.73 -18.55 19.64
CA ALA A 179 13.04 -18.99 19.15
C ALA A 179 13.04 -20.46 18.65
N GLU A 180 12.51 -21.40 19.42
CA GLU A 180 12.49 -22.80 19.00
C GLU A 180 11.68 -23.02 17.71
N LYS A 181 10.57 -22.29 17.57
CA LYS A 181 9.69 -22.36 16.39
C LYS A 181 10.37 -21.80 15.14
N ILE A 182 11.02 -20.64 15.27
CA ILE A 182 11.81 -20.04 14.18
C ILE A 182 12.94 -20.99 13.75
N SER A 183 13.63 -21.62 14.70
CA SER A 183 14.70 -22.59 14.41
C SER A 183 14.17 -23.83 13.66
N LYS A 184 13.02 -24.37 14.08
CA LYS A 184 12.33 -25.46 13.38
C LYS A 184 11.91 -25.06 11.97
N PHE A 185 11.39 -23.86 11.79
CA PHE A 185 11.00 -23.33 10.47
C PHE A 185 12.19 -23.26 9.52
N VAL A 186 13.33 -22.71 9.96
CA VAL A 186 14.55 -22.67 9.15
C VAL A 186 14.94 -24.06 8.66
N ARG A 187 14.94 -25.07 9.53
CA ARG A 187 15.23 -26.46 9.16
C ARG A 187 14.21 -27.06 8.19
N ILE A 188 12.95 -26.64 8.25
CA ILE A 188 11.91 -27.05 7.28
C ILE A 188 12.23 -26.42 5.92
N MET A 189 12.54 -25.12 5.88
CA MET A 189 12.86 -24.42 4.63
C MET A 189 14.15 -24.93 3.98
N GLU A 190 15.18 -25.24 4.76
CA GLU A 190 16.41 -25.88 4.25
C GLU A 190 16.12 -27.22 3.57
N ARG A 191 15.32 -28.08 4.22
CA ARG A 191 14.92 -29.37 3.66
C ARG A 191 14.10 -29.22 2.40
N GLU A 192 13.16 -28.27 2.40
CA GLU A 192 12.29 -28.02 1.26
C GLU A 192 13.06 -27.46 0.06
N LEU A 193 14.01 -26.55 0.27
CA LEU A 193 14.91 -26.11 -0.79
C LEU A 193 15.72 -27.29 -1.34
N ASN A 194 16.31 -28.12 -0.49
CA ASN A 194 17.12 -29.25 -0.95
C ASN A 194 16.27 -30.25 -1.75
N ARG A 195 15.02 -30.48 -1.32
CA ARG A 195 14.05 -31.29 -2.06
C ARG A 195 13.78 -30.70 -3.44
N ARG A 196 13.47 -29.40 -3.53
CA ARG A 196 13.16 -28.73 -4.81
C ARG A 196 14.37 -28.69 -5.75
N LYS A 197 15.58 -28.48 -5.25
CA LYS A 197 16.80 -28.55 -6.08
C LYS A 197 16.97 -29.92 -6.71
N LYS A 198 16.81 -30.97 -5.90
CA LYS A 198 16.88 -32.34 -6.41
C LYS A 198 15.79 -32.58 -7.45
N LEU A 199 14.57 -32.13 -7.17
CA LEU A 199 13.43 -32.25 -8.08
C LEU A 199 13.69 -31.58 -9.44
N LEU A 200 14.19 -30.34 -9.42
CA LEU A 200 14.55 -29.60 -10.63
C LEU A 200 15.68 -30.28 -11.40
N ALA A 201 16.71 -30.78 -10.68
CA ALA A 201 17.83 -31.50 -11.28
C ALA A 201 17.40 -32.83 -11.91
N ASP A 202 16.51 -33.59 -11.25
CA ASP A 202 15.99 -34.87 -11.75
C ASP A 202 15.22 -34.68 -13.08
N TYR A 203 14.62 -33.51 -13.31
CA TYR A 203 13.91 -33.14 -14.54
C TYR A 203 14.74 -32.29 -15.51
N GLY A 204 15.98 -31.92 -15.15
CA GLY A 204 16.87 -31.13 -16.00
C GLY A 204 16.39 -29.69 -16.27
N VAL A 205 15.60 -29.11 -15.37
CA VAL A 205 14.99 -27.77 -15.53
C VAL A 205 15.53 -26.77 -14.51
N GLY A 206 15.59 -25.48 -14.90
CA GLY A 206 16.11 -24.42 -14.04
C GLY A 206 15.07 -23.69 -13.18
N THR A 207 13.78 -23.83 -13.51
CA THR A 207 12.69 -23.08 -12.85
C THR A 207 11.51 -23.98 -12.52
N LEU A 208 10.71 -23.58 -11.53
CA LEU A 208 9.47 -24.29 -11.17
C LEU A 208 8.41 -24.21 -12.27
N GLU A 209 8.43 -23.16 -13.10
CA GLU A 209 7.57 -23.03 -14.26
C GLU A 209 7.89 -24.11 -15.30
N LEU A 210 9.17 -24.28 -15.65
CA LEU A 210 9.62 -25.35 -16.55
C LEU A 210 9.39 -26.76 -15.95
N TYR A 211 9.54 -26.91 -14.63
CA TYR A 211 9.19 -28.15 -13.95
C TYR A 211 7.71 -28.50 -14.11
N ARG A 212 6.81 -27.52 -13.97
CA ARG A 212 5.38 -27.72 -14.14
C ARG A 212 5.05 -28.12 -15.58
N GLU A 213 5.66 -27.46 -16.56
CA GLU A 213 5.48 -27.77 -17.98
C GLU A 213 5.97 -29.17 -18.34
N SER A 214 7.11 -29.59 -17.79
CA SER A 214 7.72 -30.90 -18.09
C SER A 214 7.10 -32.07 -17.32
N SER A 215 6.72 -31.88 -16.06
CA SER A 215 6.18 -32.94 -15.20
C SER A 215 4.65 -33.02 -15.17
N GLY A 216 3.96 -31.92 -15.52
CA GLY A 216 2.52 -31.76 -15.30
C GLY A 216 2.13 -31.67 -13.82
N GLN A 217 3.10 -31.64 -12.90
CA GLN A 217 2.88 -31.57 -11.45
C GLN A 217 3.05 -30.14 -10.95
N GLN A 218 2.22 -29.77 -9.97
CA GLN A 218 2.30 -28.47 -9.32
C GLN A 218 3.09 -28.56 -8.02
N GLU A 219 3.97 -27.60 -7.80
CA GLU A 219 4.62 -27.38 -6.52
C GLU A 219 4.06 -26.08 -5.90
N PRO A 220 3.61 -26.09 -4.64
CA PRO A 220 3.05 -24.90 -4.01
C PRO A 220 4.09 -23.78 -3.94
N SER A 221 3.65 -22.57 -4.23
CA SER A 221 4.45 -21.37 -3.99
C SER A 221 4.52 -21.11 -2.49
N ILE A 222 5.71 -20.83 -1.97
CA ILE A 222 5.92 -20.49 -0.56
C ILE A 222 6.22 -19.00 -0.47
N VAL A 223 5.39 -18.26 0.25
CA VAL A 223 5.55 -16.82 0.49
C VAL A 223 5.78 -16.57 1.98
N ILE A 224 6.80 -15.78 2.30
CA ILE A 224 7.11 -15.39 3.68
C ILE A 224 6.80 -13.89 3.81
N LEU A 225 5.82 -13.55 4.63
CA LEU A 225 5.45 -12.17 4.95
C LEU A 225 6.13 -11.80 6.27
N SER A 226 7.07 -10.86 6.25
CA SER A 226 7.85 -10.48 7.42
C SER A 226 7.69 -9.01 7.75
N VAL A 227 7.31 -8.71 9.00
CA VAL A 227 7.28 -7.35 9.55
C VAL A 227 8.35 -7.26 10.62
N TYR A 228 9.22 -6.26 10.50
CA TYR A 228 10.19 -5.91 11.53
C TYR A 228 9.93 -4.51 12.06
N ARG A 229 9.90 -4.36 13.39
CA ARG A 229 9.89 -3.05 14.04
C ARG A 229 11.12 -2.93 14.93
N THR A 230 12.11 -2.16 14.50
CA THR A 230 13.25 -1.81 15.34
C THR A 230 12.76 -0.94 16.49
N ARG A 231 12.68 -1.50 17.70
CA ARG A 231 12.62 -0.68 18.92
C ARG A 231 14.07 -0.38 19.29
N LEU A 232 14.51 0.85 19.06
CA LEU A 232 15.75 1.42 19.62
C LEU A 232 15.59 1.54 21.15
N GLN A 233 15.47 0.43 21.87
CA GLN A 233 15.68 0.39 23.31
C GLN A 233 16.59 -0.79 23.61
N VAL A 234 17.88 -0.44 23.66
CA VAL A 234 18.98 -1.28 24.07
C VAL A 234 18.77 -1.67 25.54
N LYS A 235 18.54 -2.96 25.81
CA LYS A 235 18.99 -3.61 27.07
C LYS A 235 19.09 -5.14 26.92
N ARG A 236 20.33 -5.62 27.01
CA ARG A 236 20.87 -6.91 27.49
C ARG A 236 20.44 -8.29 26.94
N ASP A 237 19.40 -8.47 26.13
CA ASP A 237 19.08 -9.82 25.57
C ASP A 237 19.68 -10.07 24.17
N ARG A 238 20.83 -9.45 23.87
CA ARG A 238 21.37 -9.29 22.51
C ARG A 238 21.89 -10.56 21.84
N GLU A 239 22.18 -11.65 22.54
CA GLU A 239 22.86 -12.77 21.88
C GLU A 239 21.89 -13.76 21.22
N ALA A 240 20.81 -14.18 21.88
CA ALA A 240 19.94 -15.21 21.32
C ALA A 240 19.10 -14.71 20.13
N GLY A 241 18.45 -13.54 20.29
CA GLY A 241 17.57 -12.98 19.26
C GLY A 241 18.33 -12.56 18.01
N VAL A 242 19.39 -11.74 18.15
CA VAL A 242 20.17 -11.23 17.02
C VAL A 242 20.86 -12.34 16.23
N VAL A 243 21.40 -13.37 16.90
CA VAL A 243 21.99 -14.55 16.24
C VAL A 243 20.94 -15.34 15.47
N GLN A 244 19.72 -15.42 15.99
CA GLN A 244 18.64 -16.12 15.31
C GLN A 244 18.13 -15.37 14.08
N TYR A 245 18.07 -14.04 14.13
CA TYR A 245 17.83 -13.21 12.94
C TYR A 245 18.90 -13.38 11.90
N GLN A 246 20.17 -13.27 12.30
CA GLN A 246 21.29 -13.46 11.39
C GLN A 246 21.23 -14.85 10.74
N LYS A 247 20.81 -15.89 11.46
CA LYS A 247 20.57 -17.22 10.86
C LYS A 247 19.45 -17.19 9.84
N VAL A 248 18.22 -16.81 10.20
CA VAL A 248 17.07 -16.75 9.26
C VAL A 248 17.43 -15.96 8.00
N PHE A 249 18.10 -14.82 8.20
CA PHE A 249 18.55 -13.93 7.16
C PHE A 249 19.71 -14.49 6.32
N PHE A 250 20.68 -15.15 6.94
CA PHE A 250 21.78 -15.83 6.24
C PHE A 250 21.23 -16.94 5.35
N TYR A 251 20.24 -17.70 5.84
CA TYR A 251 19.52 -18.68 5.04
C TYR A 251 18.70 -18.05 3.91
N LEU A 252 18.02 -16.92 4.18
CA LEU A 252 17.35 -16.13 3.15
C LEU A 252 18.30 -15.65 2.04
N ASN A 253 19.55 -15.35 2.40
CA ASN A 253 20.59 -14.92 1.48
C ASN A 253 21.23 -16.10 0.71
N ASP A 254 21.43 -17.27 1.35
CA ASP A 254 21.90 -18.49 0.70
C ASP A 254 20.87 -19.10 -0.27
N PHE A 255 19.57 -18.84 -0.08
CA PHE A 255 18.53 -19.18 -1.06
C PHE A 255 18.80 -18.59 -2.45
N SER A 256 19.47 -17.43 -2.51
CA SER A 256 19.84 -16.78 -3.77
C SER A 256 21.13 -17.32 -4.42
N LYS A 257 22.02 -17.96 -3.63
CA LYS A 257 23.39 -18.30 -4.06
C LYS A 257 23.56 -19.68 -4.67
N LEU A 258 22.53 -20.52 -4.67
CA LEU A 258 22.67 -21.95 -4.97
C LEU A 258 22.05 -22.39 -6.32
N GLY A 259 22.19 -21.56 -7.35
CA GLY A 259 22.04 -22.01 -8.75
C GLY A 259 20.62 -21.99 -9.33
N ILE A 260 19.79 -21.06 -8.85
CA ILE A 260 18.63 -20.63 -9.63
C ILE A 260 19.14 -19.50 -10.53
N GLU A 261 18.94 -19.62 -11.84
CA GLU A 261 19.00 -18.48 -12.75
C GLU A 261 17.78 -17.58 -12.45
N CYS A 262 17.75 -17.00 -11.26
CA CYS A 262 16.87 -15.92 -10.87
C CYS A 262 17.67 -14.67 -11.14
N GLN A 263 17.28 -13.93 -12.19
CA GLN A 263 17.86 -12.64 -12.49
C GLN A 263 17.79 -11.74 -11.24
N SER A 264 18.94 -11.66 -10.58
CA SER A 264 19.52 -10.48 -9.97
C SER A 264 18.78 -9.81 -8.79
N ARG A 265 19.57 -9.67 -7.72
CA ARG A 265 19.48 -8.69 -6.61
C ARG A 265 18.62 -9.11 -5.42
N VAL A 266 19.29 -9.82 -4.52
CA VAL A 266 19.08 -9.72 -3.08
C VAL A 266 19.09 -8.24 -2.69
N GLY A 267 17.91 -7.71 -2.36
CA GLY A 267 17.73 -6.44 -1.69
C GLY A 267 17.40 -6.70 -0.22
N LEU A 268 18.36 -6.42 0.62
CA LEU A 268 18.32 -6.68 2.04
C LEU A 268 18.86 -5.41 2.69
N VAL A 269 18.25 -4.91 3.78
CA VAL A 269 18.94 -3.97 4.68
C VAL A 269 18.59 -4.28 6.14
N VAL A 270 19.59 -4.87 6.80
CA VAL A 270 19.93 -4.64 8.21
C VAL A 270 20.36 -3.18 8.31
N PRO A 271 19.99 -2.42 9.36
CA PRO A 271 20.49 -1.06 9.53
C PRO A 271 22.03 -1.07 9.49
N TRP A 272 22.56 -0.26 8.59
CA TRP A 272 23.98 0.04 8.44
C TRP A 272 24.54 0.54 9.78
N PHE A 273 25.30 -0.30 10.46
CA PHE A 273 26.23 0.09 11.53
C PHE A 273 27.63 0.19 10.92
N LEU A 274 28.12 1.43 10.78
CA LEU A 274 29.55 1.82 10.81
C LEU A 274 29.53 2.98 11.81
N PHE A 275 30.13 2.97 13.01
CA PHE A 275 31.51 2.64 13.38
C PHE A 275 32.55 3.15 12.36
N HIS A 276 32.74 4.47 12.39
CA HIS A 276 34.05 5.15 12.40
C HIS A 276 34.05 5.85 13.78
N GLN A 277 34.90 5.56 14.78
CA GLN A 277 36.35 5.85 14.86
C GLN A 277 36.70 7.01 13.91
N GLU A 278 36.74 8.26 14.35
CA GLU A 278 37.39 8.83 15.55
C GLU A 278 36.46 9.68 16.44
#